data_AF-A0A7K1AYD4-F1
#
_entry.id   AF-A0A7K1AYD4-F1
#
_cell.length_a   1.000
_cell.length_b   1.000
_cell.length_c   1.000
_cell.angle_alpha   90.00
_cell.angle_beta   90.00
_cell.angle_gamma   90.00
#
_symmetry.space_group_name_H-M   'P 1'
#
loop_
_entity.id
_entity.type
_entity.pdbx_description
1 polymer ?
#
loop_
_entity_poly.entity_id
_entity_poly.type
_entity_poly.pdbx_seq_one_letter_code
_entity_poly.pdbx_strand_id
1 'polypeptide(L)'
;MSDQSHMMSHSEWPTVSVVMPIRNEAKYLEQSVQSILLQTYPREFDICLAVAPSSDATEAIAQSLCTQNHRISVIENPSGKTASGLNAAIA
;
A
#
# COMPACT_ATOMS: atom_id res chain seq x y z
N MET A 1 25.05 0.46 34.69
CA MET A 1 24.89 1.07 33.36
C MET A 1 23.74 0.33 32.69
N SER A 2 22.52 0.77 32.97
CA SER A 2 21.31 0.14 32.46
C SER A 2 20.73 1.11 31.44
N ASP A 3 21.00 0.82 30.18
CA ASP A 3 20.40 1.50 29.03
C ASP A 3 18.91 1.13 29.02
N GLN A 4 18.07 1.99 29.61
CA GLN A 4 16.63 1.88 29.44
C GLN A 4 16.29 2.48 28.08
N SER A 5 16.43 1.66 27.04
CA SER A 5 15.83 1.95 25.74
C SER A 5 14.32 2.04 25.98
N HIS A 6 13.79 3.25 25.89
CA HIS A 6 12.35 3.51 26.00
C HIS A 6 11.63 2.73 24.89
N MET A 7 11.08 1.58 25.24
CA MET A 7 10.27 0.77 24.34
C MET A 7 8.94 1.49 24.19
N MET A 8 8.80 2.29 23.13
CA MET A 8 7.57 3.03 22.83
C MET A 8 6.38 2.06 22.78
N SER A 9 5.32 2.41 23.50
CA SER A 9 4.05 1.69 23.49
C SER A 9 3.43 1.71 22.09
N HIS A 10 2.62 0.70 21.74
CA HIS A 10 1.98 0.62 20.42
C HIS A 10 1.12 1.85 20.08
N SER A 11 0.65 2.63 21.08
CA SER A 11 -0.12 3.87 20.87
C SER A 11 0.72 5.09 20.50
N GLU A 12 2.04 5.06 20.71
CA GLU A 12 2.93 6.19 20.41
C GLU A 12 3.41 6.20 18.96
N TRP A 13 3.24 5.08 18.24
CA TRP A 13 3.54 4.99 16.82
C TRP A 13 2.41 5.62 16.00
N PRO A 14 2.70 6.45 14.98
CA PRO A 14 1.65 7.04 14.16
C PRO A 14 0.84 5.97 13.41
N THR A 15 -0.41 6.27 13.08
CA THR A 15 -1.14 5.44 12.11
C THR A 15 -0.53 5.70 10.74
N VAL A 16 -0.27 4.64 9.98
CA VAL A 16 0.31 4.71 8.64
C VAL A 16 -0.68 4.14 7.62
N SER A 17 -0.72 4.75 6.45
CA SER A 17 -1.34 4.18 5.26
C SER A 17 -0.34 4.28 4.11
N VAL A 18 -0.14 3.20 3.38
CA VAL A 18 0.79 3.12 2.26
C VAL A 18 0.00 3.31 0.97
N VAL A 19 0.33 4.35 0.20
CA VAL A 19 -0.31 4.62 -1.09
C VAL A 19 0.64 4.25 -2.22
N MET A 20 0.18 3.43 -3.16
CA MET A 20 0.94 2.98 -4.32
C MET A 20 0.22 3.41 -5.60
N PRO A 21 0.70 4.41 -6.35
CA PRO A 21 0.24 4.65 -7.72
C PRO A 21 0.84 3.61 -8.67
N ILE A 22 -0.01 2.93 -9.44
CA ILE A 22 0.38 1.71 -10.17
C ILE A 22 -0.09 1.77 -11.61
N ARG A 23 0.79 1.43 -12.56
CA ARG A 23 0.47 1.32 -13.99
C ARG A 23 1.46 0.39 -14.69
N ASN A 24 0.97 -0.62 -15.39
CA ASN A 24 1.80 -1.57 -16.14
C ASN A 24 2.88 -2.27 -15.26
N GLU A 25 2.50 -2.68 -14.06
CA GLU A 25 3.39 -3.28 -13.04
C GLU A 25 3.02 -4.74 -12.74
N ALA A 26 2.35 -5.45 -13.66
CA ALA A 26 1.90 -6.82 -13.42
C ALA A 26 3.04 -7.76 -12.96
N LYS A 27 4.26 -7.50 -13.43
CA LYS A 27 5.45 -8.30 -13.09
C LYS A 27 5.90 -8.15 -11.63
N TYR A 28 5.69 -6.98 -11.02
CA TYR A 28 6.30 -6.65 -9.73
C TYR A 28 5.29 -6.32 -8.62
N LEU A 29 4.02 -6.17 -8.97
CA LEU A 29 2.97 -5.74 -8.05
C LEU A 29 2.85 -6.67 -6.82
N GLU A 30 2.72 -7.98 -7.02
CA GLU A 30 2.58 -8.94 -5.91
C GLU A 30 3.79 -8.92 -4.98
N GLN A 31 5.00 -8.92 -5.55
CA GLN A 31 6.23 -8.88 -4.75
C GLN A 31 6.36 -7.58 -3.96
N SER A 32 5.98 -6.45 -4.57
CA SER A 32 6.05 -5.13 -3.92
C SER A 32 5.07 -5.04 -2.75
N VAL A 33 3.82 -5.47 -2.96
CA VAL A 33 2.80 -5.53 -1.91
C VAL A 33 3.24 -6.48 -0.79
N GLN A 34 3.79 -7.64 -1.12
CA GLN A 34 4.25 -8.57 -0.11
C GLN A 34 5.43 -8.02 0.70
N SER A 35 6.35 -7.30 0.05
CA SER A 35 7.45 -6.63 0.76
C SER A 35 6.93 -5.57 1.73
N ILE A 36 5.83 -4.88 1.41
CA ILE A 36 5.18 -3.93 2.31
C ILE A 36 4.48 -4.67 3.46
N LEU A 37 3.77 -5.77 3.20
CA LEU A 37 3.11 -6.55 4.26
C LEU A 37 4.09 -7.18 5.27
N LEU A 38 5.35 -7.40 4.87
CA LEU A 38 6.41 -7.93 5.73
C LEU A 38 7.15 -6.85 6.55
N GLN A 39 6.73 -5.59 6.49
CA GLN A 39 7.35 -4.53 7.30
C GLN A 39 7.18 -4.81 8.80
N THR A 40 8.23 -4.56 9.57
CA THR A 40 8.24 -4.68 11.04
C THR A 40 7.73 -3.41 11.72
N TYR A 41 6.83 -2.66 11.06
CA TYR A 41 6.23 -1.46 11.65
C TYR A 41 5.34 -1.89 12.83
N PRO A 42 5.47 -1.29 14.03
CA PRO A 42 4.83 -1.83 15.23
C PRO A 42 3.30 -1.75 15.26
N ARG A 43 2.67 -0.98 14.37
CA ARG A 43 1.21 -0.90 14.23
C ARG A 43 0.75 -1.50 12.92
N GLU A 44 -0.52 -1.91 12.90
CA GLU A 44 -1.20 -2.19 11.63
C GLU A 44 -1.30 -0.92 10.77
N PHE A 45 -1.24 -1.13 9.45
CA PHE A 45 -1.37 -0.10 8.44
C PHE A 45 -2.14 -0.67 7.24
N ASP A 46 -2.78 0.24 6.52
CA ASP A 46 -3.52 -0.07 5.29
C ASP A 46 -2.65 0.17 4.05
N ILE A 47 -2.97 -0.51 2.97
CA ILE A 47 -2.34 -0.36 1.65
C ILE A 47 -3.42 0.06 0.65
N CYS A 48 -3.20 1.17 -0.04
CA CYS A 48 -4.08 1.72 -1.05
C CYS A 48 -3.38 1.68 -2.41
N LEU A 49 -3.93 0.88 -3.33
CA LEU A 49 -3.44 0.70 -4.68
C LEU A 49 -4.20 1.64 -5.62
N ALA A 50 -3.60 2.76 -6.00
CA ALA A 50 -4.16 3.71 -6.96
C ALA A 50 -3.85 3.26 -8.40
N VAL A 51 -4.73 2.43 -8.96
CA VAL A 51 -4.51 1.71 -10.21
C VAL A 51 -4.94 2.54 -11.41
N ALA A 52 -4.00 2.82 -12.31
CA ALA A 52 -4.23 3.46 -13.58
C ALA A 52 -4.57 2.47 -14.70
N PRO A 53 -5.24 2.93 -15.79
CA PRO A 53 -5.43 2.13 -17.00
C PRO A 53 -4.12 1.50 -17.46
N SER A 54 -4.09 0.17 -17.44
CA SER A 54 -2.92 -0.63 -17.74
C SER A 54 -3.15 -1.54 -18.95
N SER A 55 -2.09 -1.81 -19.69
CA SER A 55 -2.11 -2.69 -20.88
C SER A 55 -1.70 -4.14 -20.57
N ASP A 56 -1.45 -4.44 -19.31
CA ASP A 56 -1.08 -5.75 -18.80
C ASP A 56 -2.05 -6.20 -17.69
N ALA A 57 -1.71 -7.25 -16.94
CA ALA A 57 -2.56 -7.82 -15.91
C ALA A 57 -2.61 -7.01 -14.58
N THR A 58 -2.08 -5.78 -14.53
CA THR A 58 -1.98 -4.98 -13.28
C THR A 58 -3.31 -4.86 -12.55
N GLU A 59 -4.38 -4.53 -13.27
CA GLU A 59 -5.72 -4.33 -12.70
C GLU A 59 -6.28 -5.62 -12.07
N ALA A 60 -6.14 -6.75 -12.77
CA ALA A 60 -6.61 -8.05 -12.29
C ALA A 60 -5.83 -8.50 -11.04
N ILE A 61 -4.51 -8.29 -11.02
CA ILE A 61 -3.65 -8.61 -9.88
C ILE A 61 -4.02 -7.75 -8.66
N ALA A 62 -4.20 -6.44 -8.86
CA ALA A 62 -4.61 -5.53 -7.78
C ALA A 62 -5.94 -5.95 -7.14
N GLN A 63 -6.93 -6.32 -7.96
CA GLN A 63 -8.24 -6.78 -7.47
C GLN A 63 -8.14 -8.11 -6.71
N SER A 64 -7.28 -9.03 -7.19
CA SER A 64 -7.00 -10.29 -6.49
C SER A 64 -6.40 -10.05 -5.10
N LEU A 65 -5.39 -9.17 -5.00
CA LEU A 65 -4.74 -8.81 -3.75
C LEU A 65 -5.72 -8.19 -2.74
N CYS A 66 -6.59 -7.28 -3.20
CA CYS A 66 -7.65 -6.68 -2.40
C CYS A 66 -8.64 -7.72 -1.85
N THR A 67 -8.99 -8.72 -2.68
CA THR A 67 -9.90 -9.80 -2.26
C THR A 67 -9.25 -10.73 -1.23
N GLN A 68 -7.93 -10.93 -1.31
CA GLN A 68 -7.18 -11.83 -0.42
C GLN A 68 -6.82 -11.21 0.93
N ASN A 69 -6.74 -9.89 1.04
CA ASN A 69 -6.31 -9.21 2.27
C ASN A 69 -7.08 -7.92 2.48
N HIS A 70 -7.85 -7.87 3.58
CA HIS A 70 -8.72 -6.74 3.94
C HIS A 70 -7.97 -5.42 4.18
N ARG A 71 -6.66 -5.45 4.42
CA ARG A 71 -5.81 -4.25 4.55
C ARG A 71 -5.48 -3.61 3.21
N ILE A 72 -5.84 -4.25 2.09
CA ILE A 72 -5.55 -3.76 0.74
C ILE A 72 -6.84 -3.24 0.11
N SER A 73 -6.80 -2.00 -0.36
CA SER A 73 -7.86 -1.36 -1.13
C SER A 73 -7.37 -0.98 -2.52
N VAL A 74 -8.28 -0.96 -3.50
CA VAL A 74 -8.01 -0.49 -4.86
C VAL A 74 -8.80 0.80 -5.09
N ILE A 75 -8.09 1.83 -5.56
CA ILE A 75 -8.65 3.12 -5.95
C ILE A 75 -8.38 3.31 -7.44
N GLU A 76 -9.40 3.68 -8.20
CA GLU A 76 -9.24 3.96 -9.62
C GLU A 76 -8.46 5.26 -9.83
N ASN A 77 -7.49 5.23 -10.74
CA ASN A 77 -6.75 6.40 -11.23
C ASN A 77 -6.96 6.59 -12.74
N PRO A 78 -8.15 7.05 -13.19
CA PRO A 78 -8.49 7.11 -14.61
C PRO A 78 -7.60 8.05 -15.42
N SER A 79 -6.94 9.04 -14.78
CA SER A 79 -6.04 9.96 -15.49
C SER A 79 -4.70 9.32 -15.87
N GLY A 80 -4.34 8.21 -15.22
CA GLY A 80 -3.06 7.53 -15.38
C GLY A 80 -1.84 8.30 -14.88
N LYS A 81 -2.04 9.43 -14.19
CA LYS A 81 -0.95 10.27 -13.66
C LYS A 81 -0.71 9.95 -12.20
N THR A 82 0.56 9.90 -11.79
CA THR A 82 0.97 9.64 -10.40
C THR A 82 0.31 10.58 -9.41
N ALA A 83 0.35 11.90 -9.66
CA ALA A 83 -0.22 12.89 -8.74
C ALA A 83 -1.74 12.73 -8.56
N SER A 84 -2.49 12.43 -9.63
CA SER A 84 -3.93 12.17 -9.52
C SER A 84 -4.22 10.91 -8.70
N GLY A 85 -3.45 9.84 -8.91
CA GLY A 85 -3.60 8.59 -8.15
C GLY A 85 -3.31 8.79 -6.66
N LEU A 86 -2.24 9.51 -6.33
CA LEU A 86 -1.91 9.85 -4.94
C LEU A 86 -3.02 10.68 -4.29
N ASN A 87 -3.52 11.70 -4.97
CA ASN A 87 -4.59 12.55 -4.44
C ASN A 87 -5.89 11.77 -4.24
N ALA A 88 -6.27 10.91 -5.18
CA ALA A 88 -7.48 10.09 -5.09
C ALA A 88 -7.43 9.11 -3.91
N ALA A 89 -6.24 8.63 -3.55
CA ALA A 89 -6.05 7.70 -2.44
C ALA A 89 -6.07 8.36 -1.05
N ILE A 90 -5.87 9.68 -0.97
CA ILE A 90 -5.81 10.43 0.30
C ILE A 90 -7.10 11.22 0.57
N ALA A 91 -7.93 11.44 -0.45
CA ALA A 91 -9.10 12.33 -0.44
C ALA A 91 -10.22 11.90 0.51
#